data_AF-A0A7C1ZND4-F1
#
_entry.id   AF-A0A7C1ZND4-F1
#
_cell.length_a   1.000
_cell.length_b   1.000
_cell.length_c   1.000
_cell.angle_alpha   90.00
_cell.angle_beta   90.00
_cell.angle_gamma   90.00
#
_symmetry.space_group_name_H-M   'P 1'
#
loop_
_entity.id
_entity.type
_entity.pdbx_description
1 polymer ?
#
loop_
_entity_poly.entity_id
_entity_poly.type
_entity_poly.pdbx_seq_one_letter_code
_entity_poly.pdbx_strand_id
1 'polypeptide(L)' 'MNVIYGLLPGMLLLGIIGVAVFFWAVRNGQYDDMDGAANRILMDDDKSSQPQKSLPENEKNTQKSDKS' A
#
# COMPACT_ATOMS: atom_id res chain seq x y z
N MET A 1 32.27 11.88 -35.48
CA MET A 1 32.41 12.44 -34.13
C MET A 1 31.31 13.45 -33.75
N ASN A 2 30.16 13.49 -34.43
CA ASN A 2 29.11 14.48 -34.15
C ASN A 2 27.99 13.97 -33.23
N VAL A 3 27.84 12.65 -33.11
CA VAL A 3 26.77 12.02 -32.33
C VAL A 3 26.87 12.33 -30.83
N ILE A 4 28.09 12.53 -30.34
CA ILE A 4 28.36 12.84 -28.93
C ILE A 4 27.72 14.17 -28.52
N TYR A 5 27.60 15.13 -29.44
CA TYR A 5 26.97 16.43 -29.16
C TYR A 5 25.46 16.33 -28.92
N GLY A 6 24.81 15.26 -29.39
CA GLY A 6 23.40 14.98 -29.07
C GLY A 6 23.25 14.05 -27.86
N LEU A 7 24.09 13.02 -27.77
CA LEU A 7 24.02 12.02 -26.70
C LEU A 7 24.34 12.59 -25.33
N LEU A 8 25.39 13.41 -25.23
CA LEU A 8 25.84 13.96 -23.95
C LEU A 8 24.79 14.86 -23.27
N PRO A 9 24.18 15.85 -23.95
CA PRO A 9 23.10 16.62 -23.36
C PRO A 9 21.82 15.79 -23.18
N GLY A 10 21.51 14.86 -24.09
CA GLY A 10 20.34 14.00 -23.98
C GLY A 10 20.37 13.11 -22.74
N MET A 11 21.53 12.50 -22.47
CA MET A 11 21.73 11.64 -21.30
C MET A 11 21.73 12.44 -19.99
N LEU A 12 22.31 13.65 -20.01
CA LEU A 12 22.27 14.57 -18.86
C LEU A 12 20.83 15.00 -18.54
N LEU A 13 20.05 15.37 -19.56
CA LEU A 13 18.64 15.75 -19.41
C LEU A 13 17.82 14.58 -18.86
N LEU A 14 18.01 13.38 -19.40
CA LEU A 14 17.33 12.16 -18.92
C LEU A 14 17.68 11.88 -17.45
N GLY A 15 18.95 12.05 -17.07
CA GLY A 15 19.40 11.92 -15.68
C GLY A 15 18.73 12.91 -14.74
N ILE A 16 18.66 14.19 -15.14
CA ILE A 16 17.98 15.24 -14.35
C ILE A 16 16.49 14.92 -14.20
N ILE A 17 15.82 14.51 -15.27
CA ILE A 17 14.40 14.12 -15.23
C ILE A 17 14.20 12.93 -14.28
N GLY A 18 15.06 11.91 -14.37
CA GLY A 18 14.99 10.75 -13.47
C GLY A 18 15.13 11.13 -12.00
N VAL A 19 16.09 12.00 -11.68
CA VAL A 19 16.29 12.52 -10.31
C VAL A 19 15.08 13.34 -9.85
N ALA A 20 14.55 14.23 -10.70
CA ALA A 20 13.38 15.03 -10.38
C ALA A 20 12.13 14.17 -10.08
N VAL A 21 11.88 13.15 -10.92
CA VAL A 21 10.79 12.18 -10.72
C VAL A 21 11.00 11.37 -9.44
N PHE A 22 12.24 10.94 -9.17
CA PHE A 22 12.57 10.22 -7.94
C PHE A 22 12.26 11.06 -6.69
N PHE A 23 12.73 12.32 -6.64
CA PHE A 23 12.44 13.22 -5.52
C PHE A 23 10.94 13.51 -5.37
N TRP A 24 10.21 13.64 -6.49
CA TRP A 24 8.76 13.79 -6.47
C TRP A 24 8.06 12.55 -5.88
N ALA A 25 8.46 11.34 -6.30
CA ALA A 25 7.90 10.09 -5.79
C ALA A 25 8.17 9.90 -4.28
N VAL A 26 9.38 10.22 -3.82
CA VAL A 26 9.73 10.22 -2.39
C VAL A 26 8.87 11.23 -1.63
N ARG A 27 8.71 12.46 -2.15
CA ARG A 27 7.91 13.51 -1.51
C ARG A 27 6.42 13.17 -1.44
N ASN A 28 5.90 12.42 -2.42
CA ASN A 28 4.51 11.98 -2.47
C ASN A 28 4.19 10.82 -1.51
N GLY A 29 5.16 10.33 -0.74
CA GLY A 29 4.90 9.31 0.28
C GLY A 29 4.64 7.91 -0.27
N GLN A 30 5.06 7.61 -1.51
CA GLN A 30 4.90 6.28 -2.14
C GLN A 30 5.57 5.14 -1.34
N TYR A 31 6.48 5.48 -0.42
CA TYR A 31 7.18 4.55 0.45
C TYR A 31 6.49 4.31 1.80
N ASP A 32 5.52 5.13 2.19
CA ASP A 32 4.82 5.05 3.49
C ASP A 32 3.96 3.77 3.60
N ASP A 33 3.42 3.29 2.47
CA ASP A 33 2.62 2.05 2.41
C ASP A 33 3.47 0.76 2.40
N MET A 34 4.78 0.86 2.13
CA MET A 34 5.68 -0.31 2.19
C MET A 34 6.00 -0.73 3.63
N ASP A 35 6.08 0.21 4.57
CA ASP A 35 6.30 -0.08 5.99
C ASP A 35 5.10 -0.83 6.61
N GLY A 36 3.86 -0.49 6.19
CA GLY A 36 2.65 -1.16 6.64
C GLY A 36 2.50 -2.62 6.17
N ALA A 37 2.94 -2.91 4.94
CA ALA A 37 2.89 -4.26 4.37
C ALA A 37 3.92 -5.22 5.01
N ALA A 38 5.14 -4.74 5.28
CA ALA A 38 6.19 -5.51 5.94
C ALA A 38 5.82 -5.86 7.40
N ASN A 39 5.14 -4.95 8.11
CA ASN A 39 4.70 -5.21 9.47
C ASN A 39 3.64 -6.34 9.55
N ARG A 40 2.83 -6.51 8.50
CA ARG A 40 1.81 -7.57 8.44
C ARG A 40 2.41 -8.96 8.23
N ILE A 41 3.41 -9.08 7.36
CA ILE A 41 4.04 -10.38 7.06
C ILE A 41 4.81 -10.94 8.26
N LEU A 42 5.44 -10.07 9.06
CA LEU A 42 6.20 -10.45 10.25
C LEU A 42 5.31 -10.76 11.47
N MET A 43 4.11 -10.18 11.55
CA MET A 43 3.17 -10.37 12.65
C MET A 43 2.10 -11.45 12.40
N ASP A 44 1.99 -11.95 11.16
CA ASP A 44 1.01 -12.99 10.81
C ASP A 44 1.47 -14.41 11.21
N ASP A 45 2.77 -14.66 11.40
CA ASP A 45 3.28 -15.95 11.90
C ASP A 45 2.96 -16.19 13.39
N ASP A 46 2.77 -15.11 14.18
CA ASP A 46 2.37 -15.18 15.59
C ASP A 46 0.85 -15.35 15.78
N LYS A 47 0.06 -15.34 14.70
CA LYS A 47 -1.42 -15.42 14.74
C LYS A 47 -1.98 -16.77 14.31
N SER A 48 -1.23 -17.84 14.45
CA SER A 48 -1.77 -19.21 14.38
C SER A 48 -2.64 -19.60 15.60
N SER A 49 -3.12 -18.64 16.41
CA SER A 49 -4.01 -18.91 17.56
C SER A 49 -4.94 -17.74 17.89
N GLN A 50 -5.93 -17.45 17.02
CA GLN A 50 -7.16 -16.79 17.46
C GLN A 50 -8.37 -17.41 16.74
N PRO A 51 -9.15 -18.28 17.40
CA PRO A 51 -10.46 -18.69 16.91
C PRO A 51 -11.53 -17.64 17.27
N GLN A 52 -12.19 -17.12 16.23
CA GLN A 52 -13.57 -16.58 16.21
C GLN A 52 -13.92 -15.23 16.86
N LYS A 53 -15.03 -14.68 16.31
CA LYS A 53 -16.05 -13.74 16.86
C LYS A 53 -15.92 -12.31 16.31
N SER A 54 -16.88 -11.70 15.61
CA SER A 54 -18.32 -11.96 15.39
C SER A 54 -18.80 -11.06 14.23
N LEU A 55 -19.41 -11.64 13.20
CA LEU A 55 -20.37 -10.91 12.36
C LEU A 55 -21.62 -10.60 13.21
N PRO A 56 -22.31 -9.46 13.01
CA PRO A 56 -23.40 -9.05 13.89
C PRO A 56 -24.59 -10.01 13.77
N GLU A 57 -24.82 -10.79 14.83
CA GLU A 57 -26.05 -11.53 15.05
C GLU A 57 -27.13 -10.55 15.50
N ASN A 58 -27.72 -9.83 14.54
CA ASN A 58 -28.92 -9.02 14.77
C ASN A 58 -29.95 -9.31 13.68
N GLU A 59 -30.48 -10.54 13.64
CA GLU A 59 -31.64 -10.87 12.80
C GLU A 59 -32.50 -12.04 13.31
N LYS A 60 -32.52 -12.31 14.63
CA LYS A 60 -33.44 -13.32 15.22
C LYS A 60 -34.08 -12.89 16.53
N ASN A 61 -34.77 -11.75 16.56
CA ASN A 61 -35.73 -11.53 17.66
C ASN A 61 -36.95 -10.66 17.34
N THR A 62 -37.57 -10.88 16.17
CA THR A 62 -38.89 -10.29 15.83
C THR A 62 -40.01 -11.34 15.72
N GLN A 63 -39.88 -12.47 16.42
CA GLN A 63 -40.94 -13.49 16.49
C GLN A 63 -41.04 -14.09 17.90
N LYS A 64 -41.23 -13.25 18.92
CA LYS A 64 -41.71 -13.75 20.22
C LYS A 64 -42.35 -12.66 21.11
N SER A 65 -43.24 -11.84 20.56
CA SER A 65 -44.08 -10.94 21.40
C SER A 65 -45.58 -11.13 21.23
N ASP A 66 -46.07 -11.82 20.20
CA ASP A 66 -47.52 -12.00 20.01
C ASP A 66 -47.92 -13.47 20.14
N LYS A 67 -47.93 -13.94 21.39
CA LYS A 67 -48.86 -14.99 21.80
C LYS A 67 -49.56 -14.50 23.07
N SER A 68 -50.53 -13.61 22.85
CA SER A 68 -51.72 -13.50 23.69
C SER A 68 -52.50 -14.82 23.68
#